data_AF-A0A3B3S1E5-F1
#
_entry.id   AF-A0A3B3S1E5-F1
#
_cell.length_a   1.000
_cell.length_b   1.000
_cell.length_c   1.000
_cell.angle_alpha   90.00
_cell.angle_beta   90.00
_cell.angle_gamma   90.00
#
_symmetry.space_group_name_H-M   'P 1'
#
loop_
_entity.id
_entity.type
_entity.pdbx_description
1 polymer ?
#
loop_
_entity_poly.entity_id
_entity_poly.type
_entity_poly.pdbx_seq_one_letter_code
_entity_poly.pdbx_strand_id
1 'polypeptide(L)'
;MMLLSLLTCVLLGALSAQAEVVQSFQNCKDFFYMGKEPTGMDENAQKICQKYGNHPNPFFATLYSEYHRIPLYSAYIFYGRTGSKQARSTRWFIEPQVRFMTFSQGLSGFNKKNMSLESEFSSSAIKVNQAINDDYKNTGYDRGHLNPASYQVDDGRMATFTLTNIAPEDPCFNRVHWKDWETKLQDIIKGKLLADNHQAKAYLVTGTIPSTSYRIPQTKVSQDDQRDLDRVTVPTHVWTALCYKHETDNHKSFSIAFIGQNQPESNITVMSVQRLNFELGNVSRQNQAVQIFFDDCFTNNKESKDVISSLEEKIQLPISKKLKIALDSCQTQPSVPMAENLCNSAKCKDDHPCDTHGHDSYWSEKASGSWDYCSLPLSENIEKYQINYACDKYCNNYYCYYALIIISIYFMYSICSCIRRSYTTGPLNA
;
A
#
# COMPACT_ATOMS: atom_id res chain seq x y z
N MET A 1 41.59 27.14 48.47
CA MET A 1 42.40 26.44 47.46
C MET A 1 41.87 25.02 47.39
N MET A 2 40.89 24.82 46.52
CA MET A 2 41.11 24.33 45.14
C MET A 2 41.38 22.82 45.16
N LEU A 3 40.33 22.01 45.06
CA LEU A 3 40.31 20.72 44.36
C LEU A 3 38.99 19.96 44.56
N LEU A 4 37.85 20.59 44.28
CA LEU A 4 36.60 19.84 43.97
C LEU A 4 35.69 20.58 42.98
N SER A 5 36.23 21.61 42.32
CA SER A 5 35.54 22.45 41.34
C SER A 5 36.08 22.25 39.92
N LEU A 6 36.38 21.02 39.52
CA LEU A 6 36.85 20.70 38.16
C LEU A 6 36.51 19.25 37.79
N LEU A 7 35.24 18.99 37.51
CA LEU A 7 34.80 18.13 36.39
C LEU A 7 33.28 18.28 36.16
N THR A 8 32.84 19.52 35.97
CA THR A 8 31.91 19.79 34.87
C THR A 8 32.67 19.50 33.58
N CYS A 9 32.51 18.31 33.03
CA CYS A 9 32.76 18.10 31.62
C CYS A 9 32.00 16.88 31.12
N VAL A 10 31.03 17.20 30.26
CA VAL A 10 30.86 16.51 28.98
C VAL A 10 29.90 15.33 29.03
N LEU A 11 28.67 15.70 28.65
CA LEU A 11 27.67 14.96 27.88
C LEU A 11 26.61 14.29 28.75
N LEU A 12 25.39 14.86 28.73
CA LEU A 12 24.39 14.39 27.77
C LEU A 12 24.40 12.86 27.82
N GLY A 13 23.93 12.30 28.94
CA GLY A 13 23.43 10.94 28.98
C GLY A 13 22.36 10.90 27.91
N ALA A 14 22.76 10.39 26.74
CA ALA A 14 22.00 10.40 25.53
C ALA A 14 20.57 10.00 25.87
N LEU A 15 19.62 10.86 25.50
CA LEU A 15 18.30 10.41 25.08
C LEU A 15 18.57 9.31 24.07
N SER A 16 18.70 8.10 24.58
CA SER A 16 18.90 6.91 23.79
C SER A 16 17.57 6.81 23.08
N ALA A 17 17.54 7.26 21.83
CA ALA A 17 16.41 7.08 20.95
C ALA A 17 16.25 5.57 20.76
N GLN A 18 15.55 4.92 21.69
CA GLN A 18 15.27 3.50 21.65
C GLN A 18 14.08 3.32 20.71
N ALA A 19 14.25 2.72 19.54
CA ALA A 19 13.09 2.10 18.92
C ALA A 19 13.19 0.60 19.18
N GLU A 20 12.05 0.07 19.57
CA GLU A 20 11.74 -1.29 20.00
C GLU A 20 10.24 -1.45 19.66
N VAL A 21 9.65 -2.63 19.84
CA VAL A 21 8.23 -2.64 20.18
C VAL A 21 8.12 -1.82 21.45
N VAL A 22 7.52 -0.65 21.35
CA VAL A 22 7.54 0.33 22.43
C VAL A 22 6.27 0.22 23.25
N GLN A 23 6.36 0.41 24.56
CA GLN A 23 5.17 0.59 25.40
C GLN A 23 4.41 1.88 25.04
N SER A 24 5.10 2.85 24.42
CA SER A 24 4.52 4.12 23.97
C SER A 24 5.37 4.73 22.85
N PHE A 25 4.78 5.54 21.96
CA PHE A 25 5.51 6.20 20.86
C PHE A 25 6.47 7.32 21.30
N GLN A 26 6.93 7.39 22.55
CA GLN A 26 7.78 8.49 23.04
C GLN A 26 9.02 8.74 22.16
N ASN A 27 9.64 7.68 21.65
CA ASN A 27 10.86 7.77 20.83
C ASN A 27 10.60 8.12 19.37
N CYS A 28 9.35 8.20 18.94
CA CYS A 28 8.93 8.63 17.60
C CYS A 28 7.72 9.56 17.64
N LYS A 29 7.52 10.27 18.76
CA LYS A 29 6.37 11.16 18.98
C LYS A 29 6.30 12.31 17.98
N ASP A 30 7.45 12.67 17.40
CA ASP A 30 7.57 13.79 16.48
C ASP A 30 6.82 13.56 15.16
N PHE A 31 6.46 12.32 14.82
CA PHE A 31 5.61 12.03 13.66
C PHE A 31 4.12 12.31 13.89
N PHE A 32 3.74 12.62 15.12
CA PHE A 32 2.36 12.91 15.48
C PHE A 32 2.16 14.41 15.65
N TYR A 33 1.04 14.91 15.14
CA TYR A 33 0.63 16.29 15.37
C TYR A 33 0.54 16.56 16.88
N MET A 34 1.21 17.62 17.34
CA MET A 34 1.35 17.98 18.76
C MET A 34 1.89 16.85 19.66
N GLY A 35 2.57 15.85 19.09
CA GLY A 35 3.07 14.68 19.83
C GLY A 35 1.97 13.77 20.39
N LYS A 36 0.76 13.80 19.80
CA LYS A 36 -0.41 13.03 20.24
C LYS A 36 -0.78 11.95 19.23
N GLU A 37 -0.69 10.68 19.64
CA GLU A 37 -1.09 9.54 18.81
C GLU A 37 -2.60 9.50 18.56
N PRO A 38 -3.05 8.90 17.43
CA PRO A 38 -4.45 8.57 17.23
C PRO A 38 -5.02 7.74 18.39
N THR A 39 -6.29 7.95 18.72
CA THR A 39 -7.02 7.20 19.76
C THR A 39 -8.29 6.56 19.19
N GLY A 40 -8.87 5.62 19.95
CA GLY A 40 -10.07 4.89 19.53
C GLY A 40 -9.80 3.70 18.62
N MET A 41 -8.58 3.15 18.67
CA MET A 41 -8.17 1.93 17.98
C MET A 41 -7.67 0.91 18.99
N ASP A 42 -7.42 -0.33 18.57
CA ASP A 42 -7.00 -1.42 19.46
C ASP A 42 -5.75 -1.05 20.29
N GLU A 43 -5.96 -0.85 21.59
CA GLU A 43 -4.90 -0.47 22.54
C GLU A 43 -3.90 -1.60 22.78
N ASN A 44 -4.22 -2.85 22.41
CA ASN A 44 -3.32 -3.99 22.52
C ASN A 44 -2.44 -4.16 21.28
N ALA A 45 -2.66 -3.37 20.23
CA ALA A 45 -1.83 -3.38 19.04
C ALA A 45 -0.40 -2.93 19.36
N GLN A 46 0.57 -3.48 18.62
CA GLN A 46 1.98 -3.19 18.83
C GLN A 46 2.33 -1.80 18.31
N LYS A 47 2.93 -0.99 19.18
CA LYS A 47 3.47 0.32 18.82
C LYS A 47 4.90 0.15 18.36
N ILE A 48 5.19 0.57 17.13
CA ILE A 48 6.49 0.39 16.47
C ILE A 48 7.01 1.74 16.02
N CYS A 49 8.20 2.12 16.46
CA CYS A 49 8.96 3.23 15.88
C CYS A 49 9.89 2.65 14.81
N GLN A 50 9.67 2.97 13.55
CA GLN A 50 10.27 2.24 12.42
C GLN A 50 11.71 2.70 12.16
N LYS A 51 12.67 1.78 12.27
CA LYS A 51 14.11 2.06 12.09
C LYS A 51 14.73 1.16 11.03
N TYR A 52 15.54 1.77 10.17
CA TYR A 52 16.27 1.08 9.12
C TYR A 52 17.78 1.33 9.24
N GLY A 53 18.58 0.29 8.97
CA GLY A 53 20.03 0.36 9.01
C GLY A 53 20.57 0.76 10.40
N ASN A 54 21.62 1.58 10.43
CA ASN A 54 22.18 2.14 11.67
C ASN A 54 21.70 3.58 11.92
N HIS A 55 20.57 3.97 11.33
CA HIS A 55 20.09 5.35 11.44
C HIS A 55 19.71 5.66 12.91
N PRO A 56 20.15 6.79 13.47
CA PRO A 56 19.96 7.08 14.90
C PRO A 56 18.47 7.27 15.25
N ASN A 57 17.71 7.86 14.32
CA ASN A 57 16.31 8.23 14.52
C ASN A 57 15.35 7.32 13.75
N PRO A 58 14.13 7.10 14.25
CA PRO A 58 13.08 6.44 13.48
C PRO A 58 12.66 7.29 12.28
N PHE A 59 12.05 6.64 11.28
CA PHE A 59 11.58 7.25 10.04
C PHE A 59 10.07 7.51 10.02
N PHE A 60 9.30 6.72 10.76
CA PHE A 60 7.86 6.86 10.97
C PHE A 60 7.41 6.02 12.17
N ALA A 61 6.14 6.12 12.54
CA ALA A 61 5.52 5.31 13.59
C ALA A 61 4.42 4.43 13.00
N THR A 62 4.21 3.25 13.55
CA THR A 62 3.17 2.31 13.12
C THR A 62 2.48 1.70 14.33
N LEU A 63 1.15 1.64 14.31
CA LEU A 63 0.35 0.82 15.22
C LEU A 63 -0.06 -0.46 14.47
N TYR A 64 0.41 -1.62 14.92
CA TYR A 64 0.32 -2.88 14.19
C TYR A 64 -0.51 -3.93 14.94
N SER A 65 -1.52 -4.50 14.28
CA SER A 65 -2.32 -5.56 14.88
C SER A 65 -1.68 -6.92 14.62
N GLU A 66 -1.21 -7.60 15.68
CA GLU A 66 -0.72 -8.98 15.57
C GLU A 66 -1.83 -9.95 15.14
N TYR A 67 -3.06 -9.71 15.59
CA TYR A 67 -4.22 -10.53 15.23
C TYR A 67 -4.54 -10.44 13.74
N HIS A 68 -4.56 -9.23 13.18
CA HIS A 68 -4.86 -9.02 11.77
C HIS A 68 -3.64 -9.15 10.86
N ARG A 69 -2.42 -9.05 11.42
CA ARG A 69 -1.14 -9.01 10.73
C ARG A 69 -1.03 -7.87 9.70
N ILE A 70 -1.70 -6.75 9.97
CA ILE A 70 -1.63 -5.51 9.19
C ILE A 70 -1.52 -4.31 10.13
N PRO A 71 -0.97 -3.19 9.66
CA PRO A 71 -1.03 -1.93 10.40
C PRO A 71 -2.45 -1.38 10.47
N LEU A 72 -2.86 -0.99 11.67
CA LEU A 72 -4.06 -0.18 11.88
C LEU A 72 -3.82 1.25 11.38
N TYR A 73 -2.62 1.78 11.62
CA TYR A 73 -2.12 2.97 10.95
C TYR A 73 -0.59 3.07 10.93
N SER A 74 -0.08 3.89 10.01
CA SER A 74 1.27 4.44 10.02
C SER A 74 1.19 5.98 10.03
N ALA A 75 1.92 6.62 10.95
CA ALA A 75 2.04 8.06 11.09
C ALA A 75 3.44 8.55 10.68
N TYR A 76 3.51 9.56 9.81
CA TYR A 76 4.75 10.02 9.19
C TYR A 76 4.67 11.52 8.83
N ILE A 77 5.84 12.13 8.60
CA ILE A 77 5.92 13.50 8.10
C ILE A 77 6.34 13.47 6.64
N PHE A 78 5.65 14.26 5.81
CA PHE A 78 6.10 14.55 4.46
C PHE A 78 6.96 15.82 4.43
N TYR A 79 8.24 15.67 4.09
CA TYR A 79 9.20 16.78 4.11
C TYR A 79 9.33 17.53 2.77
N GLY A 80 8.66 17.07 1.70
CA GLY A 80 8.80 17.69 0.37
C GLY A 80 10.21 17.62 -0.23
N ARG A 81 11.09 16.76 0.30
CA ARG A 81 12.51 16.71 -0.07
C ARG A 81 12.73 16.08 -1.44
N THR A 82 13.73 16.62 -2.15
CA THR A 82 14.32 16.03 -3.35
C THR A 82 15.56 15.22 -2.96
N GLY A 83 15.41 13.90 -2.85
CA GLY A 83 16.50 12.95 -2.66
C GLY A 83 16.55 11.95 -3.81
N SER A 84 17.44 10.97 -3.74
CA SER A 84 17.55 9.98 -4.82
C SER A 84 16.21 9.24 -4.95
N LYS A 85 15.61 9.31 -6.14
CA LYS A 85 14.48 8.45 -6.47
C LYS A 85 15.04 7.06 -6.82
N GLN A 86 15.64 6.38 -5.85
CA GLN A 86 16.06 4.99 -6.04
C GLN A 86 14.85 4.17 -6.51
N ALA A 87 15.11 3.25 -7.44
CA ALA A 87 14.12 2.30 -7.91
C ALA A 87 13.46 1.58 -6.73
N ARG A 88 12.23 1.09 -6.93
CA ARG A 88 11.48 0.36 -5.91
C ARG A 88 12.38 -0.72 -5.31
N SER A 89 12.42 -0.81 -3.97
CA SER A 89 13.21 -1.85 -3.33
C SER A 89 12.62 -3.22 -3.64
N THR A 90 13.46 -4.16 -4.02
CA THR A 90 13.09 -5.58 -4.11
C THR A 90 13.18 -6.29 -2.76
N ARG A 91 13.82 -5.64 -1.77
CA ARG A 91 14.01 -6.17 -0.43
C ARG A 91 12.84 -5.80 0.48
N TRP A 92 12.26 -6.81 1.10
CA TRP A 92 11.20 -6.67 2.09
C TRP A 92 11.74 -7.02 3.47
N PHE A 93 11.39 -6.19 4.44
CA PHE A 93 11.84 -6.31 5.82
C PHE A 93 10.70 -6.79 6.72
N ILE A 94 11.10 -7.36 7.85
CA ILE A 94 10.23 -7.69 8.97
C ILE A 94 10.75 -6.97 10.22
N GLU A 95 9.93 -6.94 11.27
CA GLU A 95 10.30 -6.39 12.58
C GLU A 95 10.55 -7.55 13.56
N PRO A 96 11.81 -7.96 13.81
CA PRO A 96 12.11 -9.10 14.68
C PRO A 96 11.57 -8.92 16.11
N GLN A 97 11.38 -7.66 16.53
CA GLN A 97 10.88 -7.26 17.83
C GLN A 97 9.37 -7.40 18.00
N VAL A 98 8.59 -7.64 16.93
CA VAL A 98 7.14 -7.91 17.00
C VAL A 98 6.93 -9.30 17.61
N ARG A 99 7.01 -9.28 18.95
CA ARG A 99 6.98 -10.35 19.95
C ARG A 99 7.60 -11.68 19.53
N PHE A 100 8.86 -11.85 19.91
CA PHE A 100 9.51 -13.14 20.12
C PHE A 100 9.71 -13.42 21.62
N MET A 101 8.75 -13.06 22.48
CA MET A 101 8.97 -13.06 23.95
C MET A 101 8.77 -14.42 24.65
N THR A 102 8.22 -15.45 23.99
CA THR A 102 7.92 -16.73 24.68
C THR A 102 9.02 -17.80 24.63
N PHE A 103 10.10 -17.63 23.85
CA PHE A 103 11.15 -18.66 23.75
C PHE A 103 12.60 -18.15 23.83
N SER A 104 12.82 -16.84 24.01
CA SER A 104 14.15 -16.23 23.77
C SER A 104 14.88 -15.74 25.02
N GLN A 105 14.57 -16.25 26.22
CA GLN A 105 15.56 -16.23 27.30
C GLN A 105 16.71 -17.18 26.96
N GLY A 106 17.61 -16.77 26.06
CA GLY A 106 18.87 -17.47 25.78
C GLY A 106 19.41 -17.45 24.35
N LEU A 107 18.69 -16.94 23.34
CA LEU A 107 19.18 -16.95 21.95
C LEU A 107 19.73 -15.57 21.53
N SER A 108 21.05 -15.50 21.34
CA SER A 108 21.86 -14.30 21.07
C SER A 108 21.59 -13.58 19.73
N GLY A 109 20.57 -13.98 18.96
CA GLY A 109 20.22 -13.40 17.65
C GLY A 109 19.01 -12.44 17.65
N PHE A 110 18.26 -12.32 18.76
CA PHE A 110 16.95 -11.66 18.77
C PHE A 110 16.93 -10.23 19.34
N ASN A 111 18.10 -9.65 19.65
CA ASN A 111 18.23 -8.27 20.14
C ASN A 111 18.31 -7.22 19.01
N LYS A 112 17.81 -7.53 17.80
CA LYS A 112 17.79 -6.57 16.69
C LYS A 112 16.68 -5.54 16.94
N LYS A 113 17.09 -4.27 17.03
CA LYS A 113 16.21 -3.11 17.29
C LYS A 113 15.71 -2.43 16.02
N ASN A 114 16.18 -2.91 14.87
CA ASN A 114 15.91 -2.33 13.55
C ASN A 114 15.30 -3.41 12.67
N MET A 115 14.55 -2.99 11.66
CA MET A 115 13.98 -3.89 10.67
C MET A 115 15.09 -4.71 9.98
N SER A 116 14.78 -5.97 9.69
CA SER A 116 15.76 -6.95 9.20
C SER A 116 15.19 -7.76 8.05
N LEU A 117 16.05 -8.39 7.24
CA LEU A 117 15.57 -9.22 6.14
C LEU A 117 14.93 -10.50 6.70
N GLU A 118 13.86 -10.94 6.03
CA GLU A 118 13.15 -12.16 6.44
C GLU A 118 14.05 -13.40 6.47
N SER A 119 14.96 -13.51 5.49
CA SER A 119 15.90 -14.63 5.34
C SER A 119 16.89 -14.79 6.49
N GLU A 120 17.00 -13.80 7.37
CA GLU A 120 17.85 -13.86 8.56
C GLU A 120 17.22 -14.66 9.71
N PHE A 121 15.95 -15.05 9.60
CA PHE A 121 15.19 -15.73 10.65
C PHE A 121 14.48 -16.98 10.13
N SER A 122 14.18 -17.90 11.05
CA SER A 122 13.28 -19.03 10.72
C SER A 122 11.88 -18.51 10.45
N SER A 123 11.29 -18.85 9.30
CA SER A 123 9.90 -18.50 8.97
C SER A 123 8.94 -18.92 10.09
N SER A 124 9.10 -20.12 10.66
CA SER A 124 8.27 -20.62 11.77
C SER A 124 8.28 -19.72 13.02
N ALA A 125 9.37 -19.00 13.25
CA ALA A 125 9.56 -18.10 14.37
C ALA A 125 8.86 -16.75 14.12
N ILE A 126 9.13 -16.12 12.97
CA ILE A 126 8.63 -14.77 12.68
C ILE A 126 7.16 -14.75 12.27
N LYS A 127 6.65 -15.83 11.68
CA LYS A 127 5.28 -15.89 11.16
C LYS A 127 4.21 -15.89 12.26
N VAL A 128 4.57 -16.02 13.53
CA VAL A 128 3.60 -16.09 14.64
C VAL A 128 2.82 -14.78 14.76
N ASN A 129 3.53 -13.65 14.80
CA ASN A 129 2.97 -12.35 15.22
C ASN A 129 2.98 -11.28 14.13
N GLN A 130 3.54 -11.57 12.95
CA GLN A 130 3.53 -10.66 11.81
C GLN A 130 3.33 -11.40 10.49
N ALA A 131 3.04 -10.62 9.45
CA ALA A 131 3.01 -11.10 8.08
C ALA A 131 4.43 -11.38 7.57
N ILE A 132 4.55 -12.36 6.68
CA ILE A 132 5.78 -12.69 5.94
C ILE A 132 5.54 -12.58 4.43
N ASN A 133 6.60 -12.60 3.62
CA ASN A 133 6.47 -12.45 2.16
C ASN A 133 5.58 -13.54 1.54
N ASP A 134 5.68 -14.78 2.02
CA ASP A 134 4.88 -15.91 1.54
C ASP A 134 3.36 -15.71 1.76
N ASP A 135 2.96 -14.87 2.72
CA ASP A 135 1.55 -14.58 2.97
C ASP A 135 0.89 -13.80 1.80
N TYR A 136 1.68 -13.05 1.03
CA TYR A 136 1.21 -12.24 -0.10
C TYR A 136 1.38 -12.94 -1.45
N LYS A 137 2.24 -13.97 -1.54
CA LYS A 137 2.58 -14.66 -2.78
C LYS A 137 1.35 -15.27 -3.46
N ASN A 138 1.12 -14.97 -4.73
CA ASN A 138 0.02 -15.54 -5.53
C ASN A 138 -1.38 -15.41 -4.89
N THR A 139 -1.62 -14.31 -4.17
CA THR A 139 -2.93 -14.06 -3.54
C THR A 139 -3.84 -13.19 -4.40
N GLY A 140 -3.29 -12.56 -5.44
CA GLY A 140 -3.98 -11.53 -6.22
C GLY A 140 -3.97 -10.15 -5.56
N TYR A 141 -3.47 -10.02 -4.32
CA TYR A 141 -3.33 -8.75 -3.63
C TYR A 141 -1.91 -8.20 -3.75
N ASP A 142 -1.82 -6.87 -3.84
CA ASP A 142 -0.58 -6.15 -3.71
C ASP A 142 -0.17 -5.96 -2.24
N ARG A 143 1.13 -5.77 -2.07
CA ARG A 143 1.71 -5.19 -0.85
C ARG A 143 1.54 -3.67 -0.90
N GLY A 144 0.37 -3.20 -0.45
CA GLY A 144 0.00 -1.79 -0.36
C GLY A 144 0.67 -1.09 0.82
N HIS A 145 1.30 0.06 0.57
CA HIS A 145 2.05 0.80 1.60
C HIS A 145 1.16 1.81 2.31
N LEU A 146 1.20 1.86 3.65
CA LEU A 146 0.52 2.93 4.40
C LEU A 146 1.36 4.21 4.42
N ASN A 147 2.64 4.15 4.80
CA ASN A 147 3.61 5.21 4.51
C ASN A 147 4.20 4.97 3.11
N PRO A 148 3.84 5.78 2.10
CA PRO A 148 4.21 5.48 0.71
C PRO A 148 5.71 5.68 0.47
N ALA A 149 6.33 4.75 -0.25
CA ALA A 149 7.73 4.87 -0.66
C ALA A 149 8.02 6.16 -1.46
N SER A 150 7.02 6.65 -2.22
CA SER A 150 7.08 7.88 -3.01
C SER A 150 7.11 9.15 -2.16
N TYR A 151 6.71 9.08 -0.90
CA TYR A 151 6.70 10.20 0.05
C TYR A 151 8.04 10.37 0.78
N GLN A 152 8.88 9.34 0.71
CA GLN A 152 10.17 9.27 1.36
C GLN A 152 11.31 9.24 0.34
N VAL A 153 12.52 9.50 0.83
CA VAL A 153 13.78 9.48 0.05
C VAL A 153 14.84 8.70 0.81
N ASP A 154 15.84 8.20 0.09
CA ASP A 154 17.02 7.52 0.64
C ASP A 154 16.64 6.41 1.66
N ASP A 155 17.29 6.36 2.83
CA ASP A 155 17.00 5.36 3.87
C ASP A 155 15.55 5.41 4.37
N GLY A 156 14.91 6.58 4.33
CA GLY A 156 13.50 6.72 4.70
C GLY A 156 12.58 6.00 3.72
N ARG A 157 12.94 5.97 2.43
CA ARG A 157 12.23 5.15 1.43
C ARG A 157 12.42 3.67 1.71
N MET A 158 13.65 3.24 1.98
CA MET A 158 13.94 1.85 2.31
C MET A 158 13.16 1.37 3.55
N ALA A 159 13.03 2.23 4.56
CA ALA A 159 12.28 1.94 5.77
C ALA A 159 10.78 1.65 5.51
N THR A 160 10.21 2.11 4.38
CA THR A 160 8.79 1.86 4.07
C THR A 160 8.49 0.42 3.62
N PHE A 161 9.51 -0.35 3.24
CA PHE A 161 9.39 -1.73 2.75
C PHE A 161 9.40 -2.79 3.86
N THR A 162 9.03 -2.42 5.09
CA THR A 162 8.76 -3.38 6.18
C THR A 162 7.32 -3.86 6.12
N LEU A 163 7.06 -5.16 6.28
CA LEU A 163 5.71 -5.74 6.21
C LEU A 163 4.78 -5.24 7.32
N THR A 164 5.32 -4.64 8.37
CA THR A 164 4.50 -3.95 9.39
C THR A 164 3.90 -2.63 8.88
N ASN A 165 4.39 -2.08 7.76
CA ASN A 165 3.82 -0.92 7.06
C ASN A 165 2.88 -1.32 5.90
N ILE A 166 2.58 -2.61 5.74
CA ILE A 166 1.93 -3.16 4.54
C ILE A 166 0.58 -3.80 4.88
N ALA A 167 -0.41 -3.55 4.02
CA ALA A 167 -1.66 -4.29 4.00
C ALA A 167 -1.95 -4.88 2.61
N PRO A 168 -2.75 -5.95 2.51
CA PRO A 168 -3.21 -6.47 1.23
C PRO A 168 -4.15 -5.48 0.55
N GLU A 169 -3.76 -4.94 -0.59
CA GLU A 169 -4.59 -4.02 -1.36
C GLU A 169 -4.92 -4.59 -2.73
N ASP A 170 -6.15 -4.40 -3.19
CA ASP A 170 -6.56 -4.78 -4.53
C ASP A 170 -5.65 -4.08 -5.56
N PRO A 171 -5.14 -4.76 -6.59
CA PRO A 171 -4.19 -4.17 -7.53
C PRO A 171 -4.71 -2.94 -8.27
N CYS A 172 -5.99 -2.92 -8.66
CA CYS A 172 -6.59 -1.78 -9.35
C CYS A 172 -6.80 -0.63 -8.35
N PHE A 173 -7.20 -0.93 -7.12
CA PHE A 173 -7.22 0.04 -6.03
C PHE A 173 -5.83 0.66 -5.79
N ASN A 174 -4.81 -0.14 -5.47
CA ASN A 174 -3.47 0.33 -5.09
C ASN A 174 -2.76 1.06 -6.24
N ARG A 175 -2.65 0.41 -7.41
CA ARG A 175 -1.77 0.87 -8.51
C ARG A 175 -2.36 2.04 -9.30
N VAL A 176 -3.68 2.20 -9.29
CA VAL A 176 -4.39 3.20 -10.08
C VAL A 176 -5.07 4.20 -9.16
N HIS A 177 -6.15 3.80 -8.48
CA HIS A 177 -7.00 4.73 -7.78
C HIS A 177 -6.31 5.36 -6.58
N TRP A 178 -5.77 4.56 -5.67
CA TRP A 178 -5.08 5.02 -4.47
C TRP A 178 -3.82 5.83 -4.82
N LYS A 179 -2.99 5.32 -5.75
CA LYS A 179 -1.81 6.03 -6.27
C LYS A 179 -2.13 7.41 -6.84
N ASP A 180 -3.24 7.57 -7.57
CA ASP A 180 -3.66 8.87 -8.11
C ASP A 180 -3.98 9.87 -7.00
N TRP A 181 -4.65 9.40 -5.95
CA TRP A 181 -4.97 10.21 -4.77
C TRP A 181 -3.72 10.57 -3.96
N GLU A 182 -2.82 9.60 -3.73
CA GLU A 182 -1.52 9.83 -3.09
C GLU A 182 -0.69 10.87 -3.88
N THR A 183 -0.66 10.77 -5.21
CA THR A 183 0.09 11.70 -6.06
C THR A 183 -0.47 13.11 -5.98
N LYS A 184 -1.79 13.27 -6.06
CA LYS A 184 -2.44 14.59 -5.99
C LYS A 184 -2.31 15.23 -4.61
N LEU A 185 -2.45 14.44 -3.54
CA LEU A 185 -2.16 14.90 -2.19
C LEU A 185 -0.71 15.38 -2.08
N GLN A 186 0.23 14.61 -2.63
CA GLN A 186 1.64 14.96 -2.62
C GLN A 186 1.90 16.30 -3.32
N ASP A 187 1.27 16.55 -4.47
CA ASP A 187 1.42 17.80 -5.23
C ASP A 187 0.84 19.00 -4.48
N ILE A 188 -0.31 18.83 -3.82
CA ILE A 188 -0.89 19.86 -2.94
C ILE A 188 0.08 20.21 -1.82
N ILE A 189 0.59 19.21 -1.09
CA ILE A 189 1.48 19.45 0.04
C ILE A 189 2.77 20.14 -0.44
N LYS A 190 3.38 19.68 -1.54
CA LYS A 190 4.57 20.32 -2.12
C LYS A 190 4.30 21.78 -2.50
N GLY A 191 3.19 22.05 -3.19
CA GLY A 191 2.81 23.40 -3.58
C GLY A 191 2.63 24.34 -2.39
N LYS A 192 1.96 23.85 -1.33
CA LYS A 192 1.78 24.61 -0.08
C LYS A 192 3.11 24.84 0.65
N LEU A 193 3.94 23.80 0.81
CA LEU A 193 5.28 23.94 1.39
C LEU A 193 6.12 24.97 0.64
N LEU A 194 6.11 24.97 -0.68
CA LEU A 194 6.84 25.98 -1.48
C LEU A 194 6.27 27.39 -1.27
N ALA A 195 4.94 27.54 -1.31
CA ALA A 195 4.27 28.83 -1.12
C ALA A 195 4.51 29.43 0.28
N ASP A 196 4.66 28.58 1.28
CA ASP A 196 4.91 28.95 2.67
C ASP A 196 6.40 28.89 3.04
N ASN A 197 7.30 28.92 2.06
CA ASN A 197 8.77 28.93 2.26
C ASN A 197 9.28 27.80 3.18
N HIS A 198 8.63 26.64 3.11
CA HIS A 198 8.86 25.47 3.97
C HIS A 198 8.70 25.74 5.47
N GLN A 199 8.01 26.80 5.88
CA GLN A 199 7.68 27.12 7.28
C GLN A 199 6.42 26.41 7.74
N ALA A 200 6.34 25.11 7.45
CA ALA A 200 5.22 24.27 7.83
C ALA A 200 5.61 22.80 7.91
N LYS A 201 4.81 22.02 8.64
CA LYS A 201 4.94 20.57 8.75
C LYS A 201 3.66 19.88 8.28
N ALA A 202 3.82 18.88 7.42
CA ALA A 202 2.74 18.03 6.95
C ALA A 202 2.78 16.68 7.68
N TYR A 203 1.92 16.52 8.67
CA TYR A 203 1.73 15.28 9.43
C TYR A 203 0.68 14.43 8.73
N LEU A 204 1.02 13.19 8.38
CA LEU A 204 0.09 12.26 7.76
C LEU A 204 -0.11 11.04 8.65
N VAL A 205 -1.33 10.52 8.60
CA VAL A 205 -1.69 9.21 9.14
C VAL A 205 -2.46 8.48 8.06
N THR A 206 -1.93 7.35 7.63
CA THR A 206 -2.64 6.42 6.74
C THR A 206 -2.99 5.19 7.53
N GLY A 207 -4.19 4.66 7.38
CA GLY A 207 -4.65 3.50 8.12
C GLY A 207 -5.59 2.61 7.35
N THR A 208 -5.89 1.47 7.96
CA THR A 208 -6.76 0.45 7.38
C THR A 208 -7.93 0.12 8.29
N ILE A 209 -9.02 -0.34 7.70
CA ILE A 209 -10.14 -0.94 8.44
C ILE A 209 -10.13 -2.45 8.17
N PRO A 210 -9.61 -3.27 9.09
CA PRO A 210 -9.56 -4.72 8.91
C PRO A 210 -10.95 -5.30 8.61
N SER A 211 -11.04 -6.25 7.68
CA SER A 211 -12.28 -7.02 7.51
C SER A 211 -12.51 -7.97 8.69
N THR A 212 -13.76 -8.36 8.91
CA THR A 212 -14.12 -9.28 10.00
C THR A 212 -13.73 -10.73 9.74
N SER A 213 -13.53 -11.12 8.47
CA SER A 213 -13.45 -12.54 8.12
C SER A 213 -12.57 -12.88 6.92
N TYR A 214 -12.16 -11.92 6.09
CA TYR A 214 -11.41 -12.25 4.88
C TYR A 214 -9.89 -12.09 5.10
N ARG A 215 -9.16 -13.18 4.87
CA ARG A 215 -7.72 -13.27 5.11
C ARG A 215 -6.99 -13.87 3.91
N ILE A 216 -5.69 -13.69 3.82
CA ILE A 216 -4.83 -14.33 2.80
C ILE A 216 -3.64 -15.02 3.48
N PRO A 217 -3.04 -16.04 2.83
CA PRO A 217 -3.48 -16.65 1.58
C PRO A 217 -4.68 -17.60 1.76
N GLN A 218 -5.55 -17.72 0.75
CA GLN A 218 -6.75 -18.59 0.78
C GLN A 218 -6.51 -20.01 0.24
N THR A 219 -5.46 -20.19 -0.56
CA THR A 219 -5.16 -21.45 -1.26
C THR A 219 -3.68 -21.78 -1.12
N LYS A 220 -3.25 -22.98 -1.51
CA LYS A 220 -1.83 -23.31 -1.67
C LYS A 220 -1.43 -23.16 -3.15
N VAL A 221 -0.19 -22.78 -3.41
CA VAL A 221 0.31 -22.60 -4.79
C VAL A 221 0.54 -23.95 -5.48
N SER A 222 0.98 -24.94 -4.72
CA SER A 222 1.20 -26.31 -5.20
C SER A 222 0.91 -27.32 -4.07
N GLN A 223 0.96 -28.61 -4.39
CA GLN A 223 0.79 -29.67 -3.38
C GLN A 223 1.89 -29.68 -2.32
N ASP A 224 3.10 -29.26 -2.69
CA ASP A 224 4.26 -29.21 -1.80
C ASP A 224 4.35 -27.91 -0.98
N ASP A 225 3.51 -26.93 -1.28
CA ASP A 225 3.46 -25.65 -0.58
C ASP A 225 3.02 -25.85 0.88
N GLN A 226 3.95 -25.60 1.80
CA GLN A 226 3.74 -25.74 3.24
C GLN A 226 3.27 -24.44 3.89
N ARG A 227 2.86 -23.43 3.12
CA ARG A 227 2.32 -22.19 3.69
C ARG A 227 1.07 -22.46 4.51
N ASP A 228 0.98 -21.69 5.58
CA ASP A 228 -0.22 -21.54 6.37
C ASP A 228 -1.22 -20.66 5.60
N LEU A 229 -2.52 -20.92 5.78
CA LEU A 229 -3.59 -20.14 5.15
C LEU A 229 -4.22 -19.16 6.16
N ASP A 230 -5.01 -18.22 5.65
CA ASP A 230 -5.84 -17.31 6.44
C ASP A 230 -5.08 -16.50 7.50
N ARG A 231 -3.88 -16.03 7.14
CA ARG A 231 -2.99 -15.37 8.09
C ARG A 231 -3.18 -13.87 8.18
N VAL A 232 -3.20 -13.19 7.04
CA VAL A 232 -3.19 -11.73 6.94
C VAL A 232 -4.57 -11.23 6.56
N THR A 233 -5.16 -10.36 7.36
CA THR A 233 -6.48 -9.79 7.07
C THR A 233 -6.40 -8.83 5.89
N VAL A 234 -7.33 -8.96 4.95
CA VAL A 234 -7.51 -7.96 3.90
C VAL A 234 -8.42 -6.87 4.46
N PRO A 235 -8.00 -5.59 4.47
CA PRO A 235 -8.84 -4.50 4.93
C PRO A 235 -9.99 -4.22 3.96
N THR A 236 -11.11 -3.79 4.50
CA THR A 236 -12.28 -3.35 3.70
C THR A 236 -12.07 -1.94 3.13
N HIS A 237 -11.35 -1.09 3.87
CA HIS A 237 -11.09 0.29 3.51
C HIS A 237 -9.67 0.69 3.87
N VAL A 238 -9.15 1.65 3.11
CA VAL A 238 -7.91 2.37 3.39
C VAL A 238 -8.24 3.86 3.47
N TRP A 239 -7.61 4.57 4.40
CA TRP A 239 -7.84 6.00 4.62
C TRP A 239 -6.54 6.74 4.89
N THR A 240 -6.50 8.02 4.53
CA THR A 240 -5.39 8.94 4.80
C THR A 240 -5.93 10.24 5.36
N ALA A 241 -5.29 10.74 6.42
CA ALA A 241 -5.54 12.06 6.99
C ALA A 241 -4.25 12.88 6.96
N LEU A 242 -4.35 14.13 6.54
CA LEU A 242 -3.28 15.13 6.54
C LEU A 242 -3.62 16.24 7.53
N CYS A 243 -2.64 16.61 8.34
CA CYS A 243 -2.59 17.82 9.13
C CYS A 243 -1.40 18.68 8.68
N TYR A 244 -1.69 19.78 8.00
CA TYR A 244 -0.70 20.77 7.58
C TYR A 244 -0.67 21.91 8.59
N LYS A 245 0.43 22.02 9.34
CA LYS A 245 0.63 23.03 10.38
C LYS A 245 1.69 24.03 9.93
N HIS A 246 1.27 25.24 9.57
CA HIS A 246 2.18 26.36 9.37
C HIS A 246 2.79 26.78 10.73
N GLU A 247 4.05 27.18 10.75
CA GLU A 247 4.80 27.43 11.98
C GLU A 247 4.29 28.65 12.75
N THR A 248 3.92 29.73 12.04
CA THR A 248 3.52 31.02 12.62
C THR A 248 2.10 31.48 12.31
N ASP A 249 1.47 31.01 11.23
CA ASP A 249 0.16 31.47 10.77
C ASP A 249 -0.87 30.33 10.74
N ASN A 250 -1.66 30.25 11.80
CA ASN A 250 -2.70 29.22 11.91
C ASN A 250 -3.79 29.34 10.83
N HIS A 251 -3.99 30.49 10.19
CA HIS A 251 -4.99 30.63 9.11
C HIS A 251 -4.58 29.91 7.83
N LYS A 252 -3.27 29.70 7.63
CA LYS A 252 -2.70 28.89 6.55
C LYS A 252 -2.64 27.41 6.86
N SER A 253 -2.86 27.03 8.11
CA SER A 253 -2.91 25.63 8.51
C SER A 253 -4.23 25.00 8.10
N PHE A 254 -4.21 23.73 7.73
CA PHE A 254 -5.39 23.03 7.24
C PHE A 254 -5.29 21.53 7.50
N SER A 255 -6.43 20.85 7.43
CA SER A 255 -6.47 19.39 7.39
C SER A 255 -7.46 18.89 6.35
N ILE A 256 -7.14 17.73 5.79
CA ILE A 256 -7.97 17.01 4.84
C ILE A 256 -7.86 15.52 5.10
N ALA A 257 -8.88 14.77 4.73
CA ALA A 257 -8.90 13.32 4.85
C ALA A 257 -9.57 12.69 3.63
N PHE A 258 -9.21 11.45 3.29
CA PHE A 258 -9.96 10.66 2.33
C PHE A 258 -9.95 9.18 2.70
N ILE A 259 -10.99 8.46 2.28
CA ILE A 259 -11.20 7.04 2.52
C ILE A 259 -11.72 6.36 1.25
N GLY A 260 -11.24 5.15 0.97
CA GLY A 260 -11.64 4.35 -0.18
C GLY A 260 -11.88 2.90 0.19
N GLN A 261 -12.78 2.24 -0.54
CA GLN A 261 -13.00 0.79 -0.45
C GLN A 261 -11.86 0.05 -1.15
N ASN A 262 -11.33 -1.00 -0.52
CA ASN A 262 -10.24 -1.79 -1.08
C ASN A 262 -10.76 -2.78 -2.13
N GLN A 263 -11.16 -2.25 -3.29
CA GLN A 263 -11.76 -3.00 -4.40
C GLN A 263 -11.46 -2.31 -5.75
N PRO A 264 -11.60 -3.01 -6.88
CA PRO A 264 -11.25 -2.46 -8.19
C PRO A 264 -12.00 -1.17 -8.54
N GLU A 265 -13.31 -1.13 -8.33
CA GLU A 265 -14.15 0.06 -8.60
C GLU A 265 -14.30 0.91 -7.33
N SER A 266 -13.18 1.31 -6.73
CA SER A 266 -13.21 2.06 -5.47
C SER A 266 -13.77 3.47 -5.64
N ASN A 267 -14.73 3.82 -4.80
CA ASN A 267 -15.17 5.20 -4.64
C ASN A 267 -14.40 5.86 -3.49
N ILE A 268 -13.28 6.51 -3.82
CA ILE A 268 -12.52 7.29 -2.83
C ILE A 268 -13.21 8.63 -2.62
N THR A 269 -13.50 8.93 -1.35
CA THR A 269 -14.20 10.15 -0.93
C THR A 269 -13.29 11.00 -0.06
N VAL A 270 -13.16 12.28 -0.40
CA VAL A 270 -12.48 13.29 0.44
C VAL A 270 -13.47 13.94 1.40
N MET A 271 -12.99 14.31 2.57
CA MET A 271 -13.79 14.87 3.65
C MET A 271 -12.90 15.62 4.66
N SER A 272 -13.54 16.23 5.65
CA SER A 272 -12.84 16.77 6.81
C SER A 272 -12.35 15.65 7.73
N VAL A 273 -11.28 15.90 8.50
CA VAL A 273 -10.79 14.96 9.53
C VAL A 273 -11.90 14.62 10.53
N GLN A 274 -12.69 15.61 10.95
CA GLN A 274 -13.83 15.38 11.84
C GLN A 274 -14.85 14.40 11.24
N ARG A 275 -15.13 14.50 9.93
CA ARG A 275 -16.02 13.54 9.26
C ARG A 275 -15.38 12.17 9.17
N LEU A 276 -14.08 12.08 8.89
CA LEU A 276 -13.39 10.80 8.86
C LEU A 276 -13.45 10.10 10.23
N ASN A 277 -13.22 10.81 11.35
CA ASN A 277 -13.36 10.25 12.69
C ASN A 277 -14.74 9.59 12.91
N PHE A 278 -15.81 10.25 12.44
CA PHE A 278 -17.18 9.71 12.49
C PHE A 278 -17.35 8.47 11.61
N GLU A 279 -16.85 8.49 10.37
CA GLU A 279 -16.91 7.33 9.47
C GLU A 279 -16.13 6.13 10.02
N LEU A 280 -14.94 6.34 10.57
CA LEU A 280 -14.14 5.28 11.17
C LEU A 280 -14.85 4.63 12.36
N GLY A 281 -15.50 5.41 13.23
CA GLY A 281 -16.30 4.88 14.32
C GLY A 281 -17.47 4.01 13.84
N ASN A 282 -18.16 4.43 12.77
CA ASN A 282 -19.29 3.68 12.22
C ASN A 282 -18.87 2.41 11.49
N VAL A 283 -17.86 2.49 10.62
CA VAL A 283 -17.46 1.39 9.73
C VAL A 283 -16.67 0.33 10.50
N SER A 284 -15.86 0.71 11.49
CA SER A 284 -15.11 -0.25 12.31
C SER A 284 -15.99 -1.05 13.28
N ARG A 285 -17.24 -0.60 13.53
CA ARG A 285 -18.15 -1.14 14.58
C ARG A 285 -17.51 -1.20 15.97
N GLN A 286 -16.43 -0.46 16.18
CA GLN A 286 -15.83 -0.27 17.48
C GLN A 286 -16.66 0.84 18.14
N ASN A 287 -17.34 0.54 19.25
CA ASN A 287 -18.12 1.52 20.03
C ASN A 287 -17.21 2.58 20.71
N GLN A 288 -16.06 2.90 20.11
CA GLN A 288 -15.05 3.79 20.61
C GLN A 288 -14.95 4.99 19.67
N ALA A 289 -14.93 6.19 20.24
CA ALA A 289 -14.74 7.40 19.48
C ALA A 289 -13.30 7.45 18.93
N VAL A 290 -13.16 7.44 17.60
CA VAL A 290 -11.87 7.58 16.93
C VAL A 290 -11.47 9.05 16.90
N GLN A 291 -10.22 9.35 17.22
CA GLN A 291 -9.64 10.68 17.04
C GLN A 291 -8.25 10.55 16.42
N ILE A 292 -8.12 10.95 15.16
CA ILE A 292 -6.86 10.81 14.38
C ILE A 292 -5.84 11.88 14.77
N PHE A 293 -6.26 13.13 14.88
CA PHE A 293 -5.43 14.25 15.31
C PHE A 293 -6.00 14.86 16.58
N PHE A 294 -5.12 15.27 17.50
CA PHE A 294 -5.49 16.17 18.58
C PHE A 294 -6.21 17.39 17.99
N ASP A 295 -7.39 17.75 18.51
CA ASP A 295 -8.24 18.86 18.07
C ASP A 295 -8.75 18.84 16.60
N ASP A 296 -8.66 17.69 15.93
CA ASP A 296 -9.00 17.52 14.50
C ASP A 296 -8.15 18.37 13.54
N CYS A 297 -7.06 18.97 14.03
CA CYS A 297 -6.09 19.77 13.28
C CYS A 297 -6.75 20.79 12.34
N PHE A 298 -7.20 21.92 12.85
CA PHE A 298 -7.70 23.02 12.01
C PHE A 298 -8.83 22.62 11.04
N THR A 299 -9.63 21.60 11.37
CA THR A 299 -10.66 21.07 10.47
C THR A 299 -11.70 22.13 10.05
N ASN A 300 -11.93 23.12 10.90
CA ASN A 300 -12.87 24.21 10.69
C ASN A 300 -12.26 25.43 9.96
N ASN A 301 -10.95 25.43 9.67
CA ASN A 301 -10.31 26.52 8.95
C ASN A 301 -10.88 26.65 7.54
N LYS A 302 -10.92 27.90 7.04
CA LYS A 302 -11.31 28.18 5.65
C LYS A 302 -10.40 27.44 4.67
N GLU A 303 -9.09 27.46 4.91
CA GLU A 303 -8.10 26.76 4.08
C GLU A 303 -8.41 25.26 3.95
N SER A 304 -8.88 24.59 5.01
CA SER A 304 -9.29 23.18 4.96
C SER A 304 -10.43 22.96 3.94
N LYS A 305 -11.43 23.83 3.93
CA LYS A 305 -12.56 23.76 2.97
C LYS A 305 -12.11 24.06 1.54
N ASP A 306 -11.23 25.04 1.38
CA ASP A 306 -10.71 25.46 0.07
C ASP A 306 -9.85 24.33 -0.55
N VAL A 307 -9.00 23.67 0.25
CA VAL A 307 -8.18 22.53 -0.20
C VAL A 307 -9.02 21.29 -0.51
N ILE A 308 -10.05 20.98 0.30
CA ILE A 308 -10.99 19.89 -0.01
C ILE A 308 -11.65 20.13 -1.36
N SER A 309 -12.23 21.31 -1.58
CA SER A 309 -12.86 21.68 -2.86
C SER A 309 -11.87 21.55 -4.03
N SER A 310 -10.63 22.03 -3.86
CA SER A 310 -9.60 21.92 -4.90
C SER A 310 -9.23 20.47 -5.22
N LEU A 311 -9.15 19.60 -4.21
CA LEU A 311 -8.84 18.19 -4.41
C LEU A 311 -10.00 17.45 -5.08
N GLU A 312 -11.25 17.76 -4.70
CA GLU A 312 -12.45 17.25 -5.37
C GLU A 312 -12.47 17.62 -6.84
N GLU A 313 -12.27 18.90 -7.18
CA GLU A 313 -12.24 19.37 -8.57
C GLU A 313 -11.14 18.69 -9.40
N LYS A 314 -9.94 18.53 -8.83
CA LYS A 314 -8.81 17.87 -9.51
C LYS A 314 -9.01 16.36 -9.69
N ILE A 315 -9.91 15.73 -8.95
CA ILE A 315 -10.14 14.28 -8.97
C ILE A 315 -11.46 13.88 -9.65
N GLN A 316 -12.46 14.76 -9.65
CA GLN A 316 -13.69 14.62 -10.41
C GLN A 316 -13.43 14.89 -11.91
N LEU A 317 -12.60 14.05 -12.53
CA LEU A 317 -12.71 13.80 -13.96
C LEU A 317 -14.12 13.20 -14.21
N PRO A 318 -14.80 13.60 -15.30
CA PRO A 318 -16.17 13.16 -15.58
C PRO A 318 -16.26 11.63 -15.53
N ILE A 319 -17.37 11.12 -14.98
CA ILE A 319 -17.63 9.69 -14.75
C ILE A 319 -17.31 8.85 -16.00
N SER A 320 -17.52 9.39 -17.19
CA SER A 320 -17.18 8.76 -18.48
C SER A 320 -15.68 8.52 -18.71
N LYS A 321 -14.79 9.36 -18.17
CA LYS A 321 -13.33 9.13 -18.16
C LYS A 321 -12.91 8.17 -17.05
N LYS A 322 -13.55 8.22 -15.87
CA LYS A 322 -13.30 7.24 -14.79
C LYS A 322 -13.65 5.83 -15.22
N LEU A 323 -14.80 5.63 -15.88
CA LEU A 323 -15.22 4.33 -16.40
C LEU A 323 -14.27 3.81 -17.48
N LYS A 324 -13.79 4.69 -18.37
CA LYS A 324 -12.88 4.34 -19.45
C LYS A 324 -11.46 4.02 -18.95
N ILE A 325 -10.92 4.81 -18.01
CA ILE A 325 -9.61 4.55 -17.38
C ILE A 325 -9.66 3.28 -16.52
N ALA A 326 -10.74 3.05 -15.78
CA ALA A 326 -10.93 1.85 -14.97
C ALA A 326 -11.09 0.58 -15.85
N LEU A 327 -11.87 0.64 -16.94
CA LEU A 327 -11.96 -0.50 -17.87
C LEU A 327 -10.63 -0.78 -18.57
N ASP A 328 -9.94 0.25 -19.06
CA ASP A 328 -8.72 0.06 -19.86
C ASP A 328 -7.49 -0.28 -19.00
N SER A 329 -7.39 0.22 -17.76
CA SER A 329 -6.23 0.00 -16.89
C SER A 329 -6.36 -1.22 -15.97
N CYS A 330 -7.59 -1.58 -15.59
CA CYS A 330 -7.82 -2.72 -14.69
C CYS A 330 -8.08 -4.05 -15.44
N GLN A 331 -8.37 -4.01 -16.76
CA GLN A 331 -8.43 -5.21 -17.60
C GLN A 331 -7.11 -5.53 -18.34
N THR A 332 -6.18 -4.58 -18.46
CA THR A 332 -4.85 -4.79 -19.09
C THR A 332 -3.75 -5.17 -18.11
N GLN A 333 -4.05 -5.23 -16.81
CA GLN A 333 -3.19 -5.81 -15.80
C GLN A 333 -3.83 -7.10 -15.34
N PRO A 334 -3.75 -8.21 -16.11
CA PRO A 334 -3.99 -9.50 -15.48
C PRO A 334 -3.11 -9.53 -14.25
N SER A 335 -3.70 -9.84 -13.09
CA SER A 335 -2.99 -10.65 -12.11
C SER A 335 -2.62 -11.90 -12.89
N VAL A 336 -1.47 -11.89 -13.54
CA VAL A 336 -0.95 -13.03 -14.27
C VAL A 336 -1.01 -14.14 -13.22
N PRO A 337 -1.89 -15.15 -13.36
CA PRO A 337 -1.60 -16.40 -12.69
C PRO A 337 -0.19 -16.69 -13.18
N MET A 338 0.82 -16.85 -12.31
CA MET A 338 2.19 -17.13 -12.73
C MET A 338 2.20 -18.42 -13.57
N ALA A 339 1.78 -18.34 -14.82
CA ALA A 339 2.27 -19.11 -15.93
C ALA A 339 3.71 -18.64 -15.98
N GLU A 340 4.58 -19.49 -15.43
CA GLU A 340 6.03 -19.38 -15.34
C GLU A 340 6.56 -18.00 -15.74
N ASN A 341 7.03 -17.18 -14.79
CA ASN A 341 7.59 -15.86 -15.07
C ASN A 341 8.66 -15.97 -16.18
N LEU A 342 8.29 -15.68 -17.42
CA LEU A 342 9.12 -15.89 -18.60
C LEU A 342 9.53 -14.53 -19.16
N CYS A 343 10.79 -14.17 -18.93
CA CYS A 343 11.51 -13.10 -19.57
C CYS A 343 11.88 -13.59 -20.99
N ASN A 344 11.05 -13.28 -21.98
CA ASN A 344 11.20 -13.69 -23.38
C ASN A 344 11.61 -15.18 -23.53
N SER A 345 10.81 -16.07 -22.95
CA SER A 345 11.03 -17.55 -22.93
C SER A 345 12.07 -18.07 -21.91
N ALA A 346 12.56 -17.24 -20.98
CA ALA A 346 13.48 -17.67 -19.91
C ALA A 346 12.94 -17.36 -18.50
N LYS A 347 13.17 -18.21 -17.50
CA LYS A 347 12.69 -17.96 -16.13
C LYS A 347 13.30 -16.68 -15.54
N CYS A 348 12.45 -15.75 -15.14
CA CYS A 348 12.82 -14.58 -14.34
C CYS A 348 13.11 -14.99 -12.89
N LYS A 349 13.88 -14.19 -12.14
CA LYS A 349 14.06 -14.44 -10.71
C LYS A 349 12.79 -14.08 -9.92
N ASP A 350 12.44 -14.92 -8.94
CA ASP A 350 11.24 -14.73 -8.11
C ASP A 350 11.31 -13.47 -7.23
N ASP A 351 12.50 -12.93 -6.97
CA ASP A 351 12.74 -11.73 -6.15
C ASP A 351 12.81 -10.43 -6.97
N HIS A 352 12.69 -10.49 -8.30
CA HIS A 352 12.70 -9.34 -9.21
C HIS A 352 11.51 -9.40 -10.18
N PRO A 353 10.25 -9.32 -9.70
CA PRO A 353 9.08 -9.38 -10.56
C PRO A 353 9.04 -8.20 -11.55
N CYS A 354 8.38 -8.42 -12.68
CA CYS A 354 8.23 -7.43 -13.75
C CYS A 354 7.71 -6.07 -13.25
N ASP A 355 8.58 -5.05 -13.23
CA ASP A 355 8.27 -3.69 -12.77
C ASP A 355 9.10 -2.63 -13.55
N THR A 356 8.72 -1.38 -13.44
CA THR A 356 9.37 -0.21 -14.06
C THR A 356 10.67 0.16 -13.33
N HIS A 357 11.75 -0.55 -13.63
CA HIS A 357 13.09 -0.27 -13.08
C HIS A 357 13.81 0.85 -13.86
N GLY A 358 13.38 2.11 -13.67
CA GLY A 358 14.08 3.27 -14.25
C GLY A 358 14.00 3.41 -15.77
N HIS A 359 13.08 2.66 -16.40
CA HIS A 359 12.80 2.66 -17.83
C HIS A 359 11.30 2.81 -18.07
N ASP A 360 10.90 3.25 -19.26
CA ASP A 360 9.51 3.49 -19.65
C ASP A 360 8.70 2.19 -19.90
N SER A 361 9.20 1.02 -19.50
CA SER A 361 8.59 -0.30 -19.73
C SER A 361 8.81 -1.23 -18.53
N TYR A 362 8.11 -2.37 -18.49
CA TYR A 362 8.27 -3.39 -17.43
C TYR A 362 9.50 -4.26 -17.70
N TRP A 363 10.42 -4.32 -16.74
CA TRP A 363 11.68 -5.07 -16.80
C TRP A 363 11.79 -6.07 -15.65
N SER A 364 12.54 -7.14 -15.88
CA SER A 364 12.88 -8.13 -14.86
C SER A 364 14.29 -8.67 -15.08
N GLU A 365 14.91 -9.17 -14.01
CA GLU A 365 16.20 -9.85 -14.08
C GLU A 365 16.01 -11.33 -14.39
N LYS A 366 16.74 -11.85 -15.39
CA LYS A 366 16.78 -13.28 -15.69
C LYS A 366 17.55 -14.03 -14.60
N ALA A 367 17.30 -15.33 -14.48
CA ALA A 367 18.15 -16.22 -13.67
C ALA A 367 19.65 -16.15 -14.04
N SER A 368 19.99 -15.76 -15.28
CA SER A 368 21.36 -15.56 -15.76
C SER A 368 22.02 -14.24 -15.30
N GLY A 369 21.31 -13.37 -14.58
CA GLY A 369 21.85 -12.10 -14.07
C GLY A 369 21.80 -10.93 -15.07
N SER A 370 21.07 -11.07 -16.18
CA SER A 370 20.88 -10.01 -17.17
C SER A 370 19.45 -9.48 -17.14
N TRP A 371 19.26 -8.19 -17.45
CA TRP A 371 17.96 -7.53 -17.48
C TRP A 371 17.28 -7.69 -18.85
N ASP A 372 15.97 -7.88 -18.85
CA ASP A 372 15.17 -7.96 -20.08
C ASP A 372 13.73 -7.47 -19.88
N TYR A 373 13.04 -7.23 -21.00
CA TYR A 373 11.66 -6.78 -21.02
C TYR A 373 10.70 -7.92 -20.65
N CYS A 374 9.68 -7.58 -19.87
CA CYS A 374 8.60 -8.48 -19.49
C CYS A 374 7.41 -8.47 -20.46
N SER A 375 7.38 -7.49 -21.36
CA SER A 375 6.40 -7.34 -22.43
C SER A 375 7.10 -6.75 -23.64
N LEU A 376 6.75 -7.18 -24.86
CA LEU A 376 7.31 -6.61 -26.08
C LEU A 376 7.10 -5.08 -26.10
N PRO A 377 8.09 -4.27 -26.50
CA PRO A 377 7.91 -2.83 -26.60
C PRO A 377 6.78 -2.52 -27.58
N LEU A 378 5.89 -1.61 -27.21
CA LEU A 378 4.91 -1.03 -28.13
C LEU A 378 5.68 -0.44 -29.31
N SER A 379 5.62 -1.11 -30.46
CA SER A 379 6.26 -0.62 -31.67
C SER A 379 5.60 0.69 -32.09
N GLU A 380 6.40 1.73 -32.25
CA GLU A 380 6.03 2.91 -33.04
C GLU A 380 5.49 2.43 -34.40
N ASN A 381 4.29 2.86 -34.77
CA ASN A 381 3.52 2.55 -35.99
C ASN A 381 2.35 1.55 -35.86
N ILE A 382 1.42 1.78 -34.93
CA ILE A 382 0.04 1.29 -35.08
C ILE A 382 -0.94 2.47 -35.03
N GLU A 383 -0.89 3.32 -36.06
CA GLU A 383 -2.01 4.20 -36.44
C GLU A 383 -2.81 3.53 -37.56
N LYS A 384 -3.61 2.51 -37.23
CA LYS A 384 -4.85 2.14 -37.93
C LYS A 384 -5.44 0.90 -37.26
N TYR A 385 -6.77 0.82 -37.30
CA TYR A 385 -7.64 -0.22 -36.71
C TYR A 385 -8.07 0.05 -35.27
N GLN A 386 -9.10 0.90 -35.16
CA GLN A 386 -10.08 0.78 -34.10
C GLN A 386 -10.80 -0.58 -34.21
N ILE A 387 -11.11 -1.17 -33.05
CA ILE A 387 -12.04 -2.30 -32.76
C ILE A 387 -11.36 -3.65 -32.41
N ASN A 388 -11.29 -3.90 -31.09
CA ASN A 388 -11.46 -5.14 -30.30
C ASN A 388 -11.05 -6.52 -30.87
N TYR A 389 -9.74 -6.77 -30.96
CA TYR A 389 -9.22 -8.15 -30.89
C TYR A 389 -7.93 -8.18 -30.05
N ALA A 390 -7.87 -9.08 -29.07
CA ALA A 390 -6.59 -9.52 -28.51
C ALA A 390 -6.22 -10.83 -29.23
N CYS A 391 -5.18 -10.78 -30.04
CA CYS A 391 -4.64 -11.96 -30.71
C CYS A 391 -3.23 -12.21 -30.17
N ASP A 392 -2.92 -13.46 -29.84
CA ASP A 392 -1.59 -13.87 -29.39
C ASP A 392 -1.08 -15.05 -30.23
N LYS A 393 0.24 -15.17 -30.37
CA LYS A 393 0.91 -16.13 -31.27
C LYS A 393 1.50 -17.28 -30.47
N TYR A 394 0.85 -18.44 -30.54
CA TYR A 394 1.39 -19.70 -30.03
C TYR A 394 1.86 -20.58 -31.19
N CYS A 395 3.16 -20.96 -31.17
CA CYS A 395 3.78 -21.95 -32.07
C CYS A 395 3.30 -21.86 -33.53
N ASN A 396 3.61 -20.74 -34.19
CA ASN A 396 3.37 -20.48 -35.62
C ASN A 396 1.91 -20.45 -36.13
N ASN A 397 0.89 -20.45 -35.26
CA ASN A 397 -0.50 -20.18 -35.66
C ASN A 397 -1.13 -19.04 -34.84
N TYR A 398 -2.07 -18.31 -35.46
CA TYR A 398 -2.80 -17.20 -34.84
C TYR A 398 -4.13 -17.68 -34.24
N TYR A 399 -4.40 -17.31 -32.99
CA TYR A 399 -5.70 -17.48 -32.35
C TYR A 399 -6.20 -16.12 -31.86
N CYS A 400 -7.45 -15.80 -32.18
CA CYS A 400 -8.14 -14.60 -31.71
C CYS A 400 -9.42 -15.03 -30.98
N TYR A 401 -9.64 -14.51 -29.77
CA TYR A 401 -10.85 -14.77 -28.99
C TYR A 401 -11.75 -13.53 -28.92
N TYR A 402 -13.06 -13.77 -28.83
CA TYR A 402 -14.11 -12.75 -28.84
C TYR A 402 -14.35 -12.24 -27.41
N ALA A 403 -14.14 -10.94 -27.17
CA ALA A 403 -14.59 -10.27 -25.95
C ALA A 403 -16.01 -9.72 -26.20
N LEU A 404 -17.04 -10.39 -25.64
CA LEU A 404 -18.42 -9.93 -25.76
C LEU A 404 -18.68 -8.73 -24.84
N ILE A 405 -18.96 -7.60 -25.47
CA ILE A 405 -19.54 -6.39 -24.88
C ILE A 405 -20.97 -6.72 -24.43
N ILE A 406 -21.27 -6.68 -23.12
CA ILE A 406 -22.66 -6.63 -22.65
C ILE A 406 -23.07 -5.17 -22.54
N ILE A 407 -23.76 -4.69 -23.58
CA ILE A 407 -24.60 -3.49 -23.53
C ILE A 407 -26.04 -3.96 -23.76
N SER A 408 -26.92 -3.65 -22.79
CA SER A 408 -28.40 -3.72 -22.82
C SER A 408 -29.07 -5.02 -22.33
N ILE A 409 -29.66 -4.94 -21.13
CA ILE A 409 -30.63 -5.89 -20.55
C ILE A 409 -32.07 -5.68 -21.09
N TYR A 410 -32.31 -4.75 -22.01
CA TYR A 410 -33.64 -4.54 -22.60
C TYR A 410 -33.61 -4.83 -24.11
N PHE A 411 -33.60 -6.11 -24.54
CA PHE A 411 -34.16 -6.53 -25.85
C PHE A 411 -34.14 -8.07 -26.12
N MET A 412 -34.11 -8.95 -25.11
CA MET A 412 -34.28 -10.40 -25.31
C MET A 412 -35.47 -11.00 -24.55
N TYR A 413 -36.56 -10.25 -24.43
CA TYR A 413 -37.90 -10.82 -24.29
C TYR A 413 -38.57 -10.94 -25.67
N SER A 414 -37.99 -11.75 -26.55
CA SER A 414 -38.64 -12.38 -27.70
C SER A 414 -37.63 -13.28 -28.36
N ILE A 415 -38.09 -14.40 -28.91
CA ILE A 415 -37.28 -15.49 -29.48
C ILE A 415 -36.72 -16.45 -28.40
N CYS A 416 -37.61 -16.96 -27.56
CA CYS A 416 -37.50 -18.32 -27.07
C CYS A 416 -38.83 -19.03 -27.35
N SER A 417 -39.04 -19.45 -28.60
CA SER A 417 -40.10 -20.36 -29.00
C SER A 417 -39.77 -20.93 -30.38
N CYS A 418 -40.03 -22.23 -30.53
CA CYS A 418 -39.90 -23.07 -31.75
C CYS A 418 -38.46 -23.57 -32.02
N ILE A 419 -38.12 -24.87 -32.06
CA ILE A 419 -38.88 -26.11 -32.18
C ILE A 419 -38.07 -27.26 -31.56
N ARG A 420 -38.78 -28.15 -30.86
CA ARG A 420 -38.33 -29.46 -30.35
C ARG A 420 -38.68 -30.53 -31.39
N ARG A 421 -37.77 -31.47 -31.63
CA ARG A 421 -37.95 -32.84 -32.20
C ARG A 421 -38.50 -32.99 -33.63
N SER A 422 -37.82 -33.83 -34.44
CA SER A 422 -38.37 -35.11 -34.92
C SER A 422 -37.27 -36.01 -35.53
N TYR A 423 -37.34 -37.29 -35.19
CA TYR A 423 -36.65 -38.42 -35.84
C TYR A 423 -37.18 -38.61 -37.27
N THR A 424 -36.35 -39.15 -38.19
CA THR A 424 -36.66 -40.30 -39.09
C THR A 424 -35.52 -40.62 -40.07
N THR A 425 -35.06 -41.89 -39.99
CA THR A 425 -34.71 -42.89 -41.06
C THR A 425 -34.02 -42.49 -42.38
N GLY A 426 -33.05 -43.31 -42.80
CA GLY A 426 -32.26 -43.23 -44.06
C GLY A 426 -33.05 -43.38 -45.39
N PRO A 427 -32.40 -43.64 -46.55
CA PRO A 427 -31.56 -44.83 -46.78
C PRO A 427 -30.30 -44.65 -47.67
N LEU A 428 -29.65 -45.81 -47.89
CA LEU A 428 -28.51 -46.21 -48.72
C LEU A 428 -28.47 -45.74 -50.20
N ASN A 429 -27.27 -45.95 -50.78
CA ASN A 429 -26.81 -45.94 -52.18
C ASN A 429 -26.31 -44.56 -52.68
N ALA A 430 -25.13 -44.42 -53.29
CA ALA A 430 -24.33 -45.35 -54.10
C ALA A 430 -22.83 -45.32 -53.75
#